data_AF-A0A821RPP1-F1
#
_entry.id   AF-A0A821RPP1-F1
#
_cell.length_a   1.000
_cell.length_b   1.000
_cell.length_c   1.000
_cell.angle_alpha   90.00
_cell.angle_beta   90.00
_cell.angle_gamma   90.00
#
_symmetry.space_group_name_H-M   'P 1'
#
loop_
_entity.id
_entity.type
_entity.pdbx_description
1 polymer ?
#
loop_
_entity_poly.entity_id
_entity_poly.type
_entity_poly.pdbx_seq_one_letter_code
_entity_poly.pdbx_strand_id
1 'polypeptide(L)'
;LVTVNDEFNGSLVAYELPPLGDIRKGNFIKHILASDFRPLTQAKGQGAPGQAIAIQLYSLTVRKKPSLIISGDDDGCVYFLEAIHDDDPSNWEYSIKIIHQSDKSTTGQVSVEDVDNDCHPEMFVPAYNEGIVYIYRLVDK
;
A
#
# COMPACT_ATOMS: atom_id res chain seq x y z
N LEU A 1 9.21 -2.85 0.41
CA LEU A 1 8.39 -1.98 -0.45
C LEU A 1 8.86 -0.55 -0.27
N VAL A 2 8.77 0.27 -1.32
CA VAL A 2 9.10 1.69 -1.28
C VAL A 2 8.03 2.43 -2.07
N THR A 3 7.52 3.53 -1.52
CA THR A 3 6.70 4.49 -2.25
C THR A 3 7.59 5.60 -2.79
N VAL A 4 7.40 5.93 -4.06
CA VAL A 4 7.97 7.12 -4.69
C VAL A 4 6.86 8.16 -4.66
N ASN A 5 6.90 9.03 -3.66
CA ASN A 5 5.96 10.13 -3.49
C ASN A 5 6.30 11.24 -4.49
N ASP A 6 5.33 11.65 -5.30
CA ASP A 6 5.52 12.61 -6.38
C ASP A 6 4.25 13.44 -6.62
N GLU A 7 4.42 14.66 -7.14
CA GLU A 7 3.32 15.60 -7.43
C GLU A 7 2.50 15.19 -8.67
N PHE A 8 3.08 14.40 -9.58
CA PHE A 8 2.50 14.11 -10.89
C PHE A 8 2.33 12.63 -11.19
N ASN A 9 3.26 11.78 -10.75
CA ASN A 9 3.22 10.36 -11.04
C ASN A 9 3.91 9.54 -9.94
N GLY A 10 3.22 9.42 -8.82
CA GLY A 10 3.63 8.56 -7.72
C GLY A 10 3.64 7.09 -8.11
N SER A 11 4.47 6.29 -7.45
CA SER A 11 4.50 4.85 -7.68
C SER A 11 4.79 4.02 -6.43
N LEU A 12 4.29 2.79 -6.44
CA LEU A 12 4.70 1.75 -5.52
C LEU A 12 5.73 0.84 -6.20
N VAL A 13 6.87 0.65 -5.54
CA VAL A 13 7.95 -0.18 -6.06
C VAL A 13 8.40 -1.23 -5.05
N ALA A 14 8.77 -2.40 -5.57
CA ALA A 14 9.46 -3.43 -4.83
C ALA A 14 10.87 -3.63 -5.40
N TYR A 15 11.79 -4.06 -4.53
CA TYR A 15 13.14 -4.40 -4.92
C TYR A 15 13.39 -5.86 -4.56
N GLU A 16 13.77 -6.66 -5.56
CA GLU A 16 14.27 -8.01 -5.34
C GLU A 16 15.66 -7.94 -4.71
N LEU A 17 15.91 -8.79 -3.72
CA LEU A 17 17.23 -8.91 -3.12
C LEU A 17 18.23 -9.46 -4.13
N PRO A 18 19.51 -9.04 -4.08
CA PRO A 18 20.55 -9.63 -4.92
C PRO A 18 20.61 -11.16 -4.71
N PRO A 19 20.80 -11.98 -5.77
CA PRO A 19 20.77 -13.45 -5.66
C PRO A 19 21.76 -14.04 -4.64
N LEU A 20 22.88 -13.35 -4.39
CA LEU A 20 23.90 -13.75 -3.44
C LEU A 20 23.73 -13.12 -2.04
N GLY A 21 22.65 -12.35 -1.83
CA GLY A 21 22.31 -11.74 -0.54
C GLY A 21 23.21 -10.58 -0.09
N ASP A 22 24.18 -10.14 -0.89
CA ASP A 22 25.02 -8.97 -0.55
C ASP A 22 24.22 -7.67 -0.70
N ILE A 23 23.56 -7.26 0.38
CA ILE A 23 22.74 -6.04 0.43
C ILE A 23 23.54 -4.73 0.28
N ARG A 24 24.89 -4.76 0.36
CA ARG A 24 25.72 -3.56 0.29
C ARG A 24 26.23 -3.27 -1.12
N LYS A 25 26.44 -4.32 -1.93
CA LYS A 25 27.05 -4.22 -3.25
C LYS A 25 26.29 -4.93 -4.36
N GLY A 26 25.29 -5.73 -4.02
CA GLY A 26 24.50 -6.46 -5.00
C GLY A 26 23.57 -5.55 -5.79
N ASN A 27 23.19 -6.00 -6.98
CA ASN A 27 22.22 -5.33 -7.82
C ASN A 27 20.80 -5.73 -7.38
N PHE A 28 19.98 -4.73 -7.08
CA PHE A 28 18.57 -4.90 -6.76
C PHE A 28 17.73 -4.75 -8.03
N ILE A 29 16.83 -5.69 -8.28
CA ILE A 29 15.90 -5.60 -9.42
C ILE A 29 14.68 -4.80 -8.96
N LYS A 30 14.40 -3.69 -9.64
CA LYS A 30 13.24 -2.84 -9.35
C LYS A 30 12.01 -3.35 -10.11
N HIS A 31 10.91 -3.54 -9.39
CA HIS A 31 9.59 -3.82 -9.95
C HIS A 31 8.65 -2.68 -9.59
N ILE A 32 7.92 -2.16 -10.59
CA ILE A 32 6.83 -1.20 -10.36
C ILE A 32 5.55 -2.01 -10.20
N LEU A 33 4.93 -1.92 -9.02
CA LEU A 33 3.72 -2.68 -8.70
C LEU A 33 2.45 -1.91 -9.04
N ALA A 34 2.50 -0.59 -8.90
CA ALA A 34 1.45 0.35 -9.28
C ALA A 34 2.07 1.74 -9.51
N SER A 35 1.41 2.54 -10.33
CA SER A 35 1.82 3.92 -10.66
C SER A 35 0.58 4.79 -10.81
N ASP A 36 0.79 6.05 -11.17
CA ASP A 36 -0.28 7.03 -11.41
C ASP A 36 -1.05 7.47 -10.17
N PHE A 37 -0.43 7.37 -9.00
CA PHE A 37 -0.91 8.03 -7.80
C PHE A 37 -0.68 9.53 -7.93
N ARG A 38 -1.71 10.33 -7.65
CA ARG A 38 -1.66 11.78 -7.84
C ARG A 38 -2.37 12.48 -6.70
N PRO A 39 -1.81 13.58 -6.18
CA PRO A 39 -2.52 14.38 -5.20
C PRO A 39 -3.81 14.95 -5.80
N LEU A 40 -4.84 15.14 -4.97
CA LEU A 40 -6.11 15.75 -5.37
C LEU A 40 -5.89 17.14 -5.98
N THR A 41 -4.92 17.88 -5.43
CA THR A 41 -4.46 19.16 -5.97
C THR A 41 -2.96 19.10 -6.20
N GLN A 42 -2.54 19.36 -7.44
CA GLN A 42 -1.12 19.45 -7.79
C GLN A 42 -0.59 20.82 -7.39
N ALA A 43 0.23 20.85 -6.35
CA ALA A 43 0.90 22.04 -5.88
C ALA A 43 2.24 21.69 -5.24
N LYS A 44 3.13 22.69 -5.17
CA LYS A 44 4.42 22.55 -4.49
C LYS A 44 4.23 22.08 -3.05
N GLY A 45 4.86 20.95 -2.71
CA GLY A 45 4.77 20.34 -1.38
C GLY A 45 3.61 19.37 -1.22
N GLN A 46 2.90 19.04 -2.30
CA GLN A 46 1.93 17.96 -2.35
C GLN A 46 2.53 16.74 -3.03
N GLY A 47 2.11 15.54 -2.62
CA GLY A 47 2.55 14.32 -3.27
C GLY A 47 1.74 13.10 -2.88
N ALA A 48 1.80 12.10 -3.75
CA ALA A 48 1.19 10.79 -3.54
C ALA A 48 2.10 9.70 -4.14
N PRO A 49 2.01 8.44 -3.69
CA PRO A 49 1.28 7.98 -2.51
C PRO A 49 2.11 8.18 -1.22
N GLY A 50 1.49 7.89 -0.08
CA GLY A 50 2.08 7.89 1.26
C GLY A 50 2.79 6.57 1.61
N GLN A 51 2.45 5.96 2.75
CA GLN A 51 3.08 4.71 3.20
C GLN A 51 2.51 3.51 2.45
N ALA A 52 3.36 2.52 2.14
CA ALA A 52 2.92 1.18 1.81
C ALA A 52 3.30 0.17 2.90
N ILE A 53 2.36 -0.71 3.26
CA ILE A 53 2.55 -1.82 4.18
C ILE A 53 2.18 -3.14 3.51
N ALA A 54 2.96 -4.18 3.78
CA ALA A 54 2.62 -5.55 3.39
C ALA A 54 1.93 -6.22 4.58
N ILE A 55 0.78 -6.84 4.34
CA ILE A 55 0.01 -7.56 5.34
C ILE A 55 -0.29 -8.97 4.85
N GLN A 56 -0.35 -9.92 5.79
CA GLN A 56 -0.76 -11.29 5.52
C GLN A 56 -2.20 -11.46 6.00
N LEU A 57 -3.17 -11.04 5.16
CA LEU A 57 -4.60 -11.12 5.51
C LEU A 57 -5.13 -12.55 5.40
N TYR A 58 -4.58 -13.33 4.48
CA TYR A 58 -4.98 -14.71 4.20
C TYR A 58 -3.94 -15.69 4.73
N SER A 59 -4.32 -16.93 5.00
CA SER A 59 -3.32 -17.99 5.23
C SER A 59 -2.42 -18.19 3.99
N LEU A 60 -1.18 -18.65 4.21
CA LEU A 60 -0.24 -18.95 3.10
C LEU A 60 -0.71 -20.07 2.18
N THR A 61 -1.68 -20.87 2.61
CA THR A 61 -2.35 -21.88 1.77
C THR A 61 -3.38 -21.29 0.82
N VAL A 62 -3.91 -20.08 1.12
CA VAL A 62 -4.88 -19.35 0.30
C VAL A 62 -4.19 -18.32 -0.59
N ARG A 63 -3.28 -17.52 -0.01
CA ARG A 63 -2.41 -16.61 -0.76
C ARG A 63 -0.97 -16.68 -0.28
N LYS A 64 -0.07 -16.92 -1.23
CA LYS A 64 1.38 -16.98 -1.04
C LYS A 64 2.01 -15.60 -1.05
N LYS A 65 1.48 -14.67 -1.83
CA LYS A 65 1.98 -13.29 -1.88
C LYS A 65 1.23 -12.42 -0.88
N PRO A 66 1.91 -11.45 -0.23
CA PRO A 66 1.26 -10.56 0.71
C PRO A 66 0.25 -9.66 -0.02
N SER A 67 -0.82 -9.31 0.69
CA SER A 67 -1.66 -8.18 0.30
C SER A 67 -0.97 -6.89 0.72
N LEU A 68 -1.21 -5.80 -0.01
CA LEU A 68 -0.58 -4.52 0.27
C LEU A 68 -1.65 -3.47 0.57
N ILE A 69 -1.39 -2.63 1.55
CA ILE A 69 -2.17 -1.41 1.81
C ILE A 69 -1.27 -0.20 1.53
N ILE A 70 -1.83 0.79 0.84
CA ILE A 70 -1.14 2.03 0.53
C ILE A 70 -1.99 3.21 1.01
N SER A 71 -1.43 4.09 1.82
CA SER A 71 -2.05 5.38 2.10
C SER A 71 -1.81 6.34 0.94
N GLY A 72 -2.81 7.11 0.55
CA GLY A 72 -2.76 8.00 -0.61
C GLY A 72 -1.99 9.29 -0.35
N ASP A 73 -1.71 9.64 0.91
CA ASP A 73 -1.23 10.98 1.27
C ASP A 73 -2.19 12.03 0.66
N ASP A 74 -1.70 13.00 -0.10
CA ASP A 74 -2.53 14.07 -0.68
C ASP A 74 -3.50 13.61 -1.79
N ASP A 75 -3.47 12.34 -2.20
CA ASP A 75 -4.50 11.70 -3.04
C ASP A 75 -5.82 11.52 -2.26
N GLY A 76 -5.75 11.44 -0.93
CA GLY A 76 -6.93 11.23 -0.09
C GLY A 76 -7.50 9.81 -0.14
N CYS A 77 -6.91 8.90 -0.90
CA CYS A 77 -7.32 7.50 -0.96
C CYS A 77 -6.59 6.60 0.05
N VAL A 78 -7.14 5.41 0.27
CA VAL A 78 -6.41 4.22 0.73
C VAL A 78 -6.65 3.12 -0.29
N TYR A 79 -5.58 2.43 -0.67
CA TYR A 79 -5.63 1.35 -1.64
C TYR A 79 -5.33 0.00 -1.00
N PHE A 80 -6.00 -1.03 -1.51
CA PHE A 80 -5.71 -2.43 -1.27
C PHE A 80 -5.23 -3.07 -2.57
N LEU A 81 -4.08 -3.72 -2.52
CA LEU A 81 -3.50 -4.40 -3.67
C LEU A 81 -3.34 -5.89 -3.40
N GLU A 82 -3.64 -6.67 -4.42
CA GLU A 82 -3.49 -8.12 -4.40
C GLU A 82 -2.82 -8.61 -5.68
N ALA A 83 -1.91 -9.58 -5.55
CA ALA A 83 -1.23 -10.16 -6.70
C ALA A 83 -2.24 -10.80 -7.67
N ILE A 84 -2.10 -10.51 -8.96
CA ILE A 84 -2.93 -11.09 -10.02
C ILE A 84 -2.55 -12.56 -10.22
N HIS A 85 -1.25 -12.85 -10.19
CA HIS A 85 -0.68 -14.19 -10.35
C HIS A 85 -0.01 -14.63 -9.04
N ASP A 86 -0.79 -15.13 -8.09
CA ASP A 86 -0.31 -15.45 -6.74
C ASP A 86 0.74 -16.58 -6.71
N ASP A 87 0.58 -17.59 -7.57
CA ASP A 87 1.44 -18.77 -7.64
C ASP A 87 2.75 -18.60 -8.43
N ASP A 88 2.90 -17.52 -9.20
CA ASP A 88 4.09 -17.28 -10.02
C ASP A 88 5.05 -16.29 -9.31
N PRO A 89 6.16 -16.75 -8.70
CA PRO A 89 7.07 -15.86 -7.97
C PRO A 89 7.79 -14.83 -8.86
N SER A 90 7.79 -15.00 -10.18
CA SER A 90 8.42 -14.07 -11.13
C SER A 90 7.47 -12.97 -11.62
N ASN A 91 6.16 -13.12 -11.39
CA ASN A 91 5.17 -12.14 -11.79
C ASN A 91 4.92 -11.12 -10.66
N TRP A 92 5.06 -9.84 -10.96
CA TRP A 92 4.92 -8.75 -9.98
C TRP A 92 3.69 -7.88 -10.21
N GLU A 93 2.71 -8.38 -10.96
CA GLU A 93 1.48 -7.64 -11.25
C GLU A 93 0.50 -7.73 -10.07
N TYR A 94 0.01 -6.57 -9.66
CA TYR A 94 -1.00 -6.42 -8.63
C TYR A 94 -2.24 -5.73 -9.18
N SER A 95 -3.41 -6.22 -8.78
CA SER A 95 -4.67 -5.50 -8.94
C SER A 95 -4.80 -4.47 -7.82
N ILE A 96 -5.45 -3.34 -8.10
CA ILE A 96 -5.65 -2.24 -7.16
C ILE A 96 -7.14 -1.99 -6.92
N LYS A 97 -7.51 -1.78 -5.66
CA LYS A 97 -8.87 -1.41 -5.24
C LYS A 97 -8.78 -0.23 -4.27
N ILE A 98 -9.67 0.74 -4.42
CA ILE A 98 -9.83 1.84 -3.44
C ILE A 98 -10.71 1.30 -2.32
N ILE A 99 -10.25 1.39 -1.07
CA ILE A 99 -11.01 0.95 0.12
C ILE A 99 -11.51 2.13 0.96
N HIS A 100 -10.87 3.28 0.82
CA HIS A 100 -11.31 4.55 1.39
C HIS A 100 -10.96 5.67 0.43
N GLN A 101 -11.81 6.69 0.35
CA GLN A 101 -11.55 7.92 -0.38
C GLN A 101 -12.16 9.08 0.40
N SER A 102 -11.32 10.04 0.79
CA SER A 102 -11.75 11.32 1.33
C SER A 102 -11.89 12.33 0.19
N ASP A 103 -12.95 13.12 0.23
CA ASP A 103 -13.15 14.25 -0.69
C ASP A 103 -12.43 15.52 -0.21
N LYS A 104 -11.78 15.49 0.96
CA LYS A 104 -11.38 16.71 1.67
C LYS A 104 -9.89 16.88 1.91
N SER A 105 -9.04 15.85 1.89
CA SER A 105 -7.58 16.02 1.91
C SER A 105 -6.75 14.71 2.04
N THR A 106 -5.46 14.90 2.31
CA THR A 106 -4.42 14.07 2.92
C THR A 106 -4.91 12.94 3.83
N THR A 107 -4.69 11.71 3.36
CA THR A 107 -4.78 10.49 4.16
C THR A 107 -3.44 10.19 4.80
N GLY A 108 -3.41 10.22 6.12
CA GLY A 108 -2.20 9.97 6.90
C GLY A 108 -1.71 8.52 6.83
N GLN A 109 -0.67 8.25 7.61
CA GLN A 109 -0.11 6.91 7.72
C GLN A 109 -1.13 5.94 8.32
N VAL A 110 -1.43 4.86 7.60
CA VAL A 110 -2.39 3.84 8.04
C VAL A 110 -1.71 2.86 8.99
N SER A 111 -2.43 2.40 10.02
CA SER A 111 -2.02 1.28 10.87
C SER A 111 -3.00 0.12 10.75
N VAL A 112 -2.48 -1.11 10.83
CA VAL A 112 -3.26 -2.34 10.74
C VAL A 112 -2.83 -3.28 11.86
N GLU A 113 -3.78 -3.71 12.69
CA GLU A 113 -3.55 -4.66 13.78
C GLU A 113 -4.88 -5.31 14.20
N ASP A 114 -4.84 -6.56 14.66
CA ASP A 114 -5.98 -7.21 15.31
C ASP A 114 -6.05 -6.76 16.77
N VAL A 115 -6.88 -5.75 17.06
CA VAL A 115 -6.89 -5.11 18.39
C VAL A 115 -7.88 -5.76 19.35
N ASP A 116 -8.81 -6.58 18.86
CA ASP A 116 -9.77 -7.30 19.68
C ASP A 116 -9.56 -8.82 19.73
N ASN A 117 -8.57 -9.34 19.00
CA ASN A 117 -8.18 -10.75 18.91
C ASN A 117 -9.28 -11.65 18.31
N ASP A 118 -10.06 -11.14 17.36
CA ASP A 118 -11.07 -11.90 16.63
C ASP A 118 -10.55 -12.55 15.33
N CYS A 119 -9.23 -12.43 15.08
CA CYS A 119 -8.52 -12.85 13.88
C CYS A 119 -8.85 -12.03 12.60
N HIS A 120 -9.55 -10.90 12.72
CA HIS A 120 -9.82 -9.98 11.61
C HIS A 120 -9.21 -8.60 11.92
N PRO A 121 -8.05 -8.25 11.33
CA PRO A 121 -7.37 -7.04 11.71
C PRO A 121 -8.19 -5.77 11.43
N GLU A 122 -8.10 -4.82 12.35
CA GLU A 122 -8.59 -3.46 12.17
C GLU A 122 -7.56 -2.62 11.42
N MET A 123 -8.05 -1.80 10.49
CA MET A 123 -7.30 -0.76 9.81
C MET A 123 -7.77 0.61 10.28
N PHE A 124 -6.83 1.42 10.76
CA PHE A 124 -7.06 2.79 11.19
C PHE A 124 -6.53 3.76 10.14
N VAL A 125 -7.42 4.59 9.61
CA VAL A 125 -7.14 5.53 8.52
C VAL A 125 -7.29 6.96 9.05
N PRO A 126 -6.17 7.68 9.29
CA PRO A 126 -6.23 9.07 9.71
C PRO A 126 -6.64 9.97 8.54
N ALA A 127 -7.82 10.59 8.61
CA ALA A 127 -8.25 11.61 7.68
C ALA A 127 -7.84 12.99 8.24
N TYR A 128 -6.62 13.41 7.92
CA TYR A 128 -5.92 14.46 8.66
C TYR A 128 -6.72 15.77 8.73
N ASN A 129 -7.24 16.23 7.59
CA ASN A 129 -7.96 17.49 7.51
C ASN A 129 -9.42 17.40 7.96
N GLU A 130 -9.96 16.18 8.07
CA GLU A 130 -11.27 15.96 8.63
C GLU A 130 -11.22 15.88 10.17
N GLY A 131 -10.04 15.69 10.74
CA GLY A 131 -9.84 15.59 12.19
C GLY A 131 -10.45 14.32 12.79
N ILE A 132 -10.61 13.27 11.98
CA ILE A 132 -11.18 11.98 12.38
C ILE A 132 -10.29 10.81 11.95
N VAL A 133 -10.53 9.66 12.57
CA VAL A 133 -9.92 8.39 12.18
C VAL A 133 -11.04 7.44 11.78
N TYR A 134 -10.98 6.94 10.55
CA TYR A 134 -11.86 5.85 10.12
C TYR A 134 -11.28 4.53 10.58
N ILE A 135 -12.16 3.62 11.00
CA ILE A 135 -11.79 2.27 11.43
C ILE A 135 -12.53 1.29 10.53
N TYR A 136 -11.77 0.38 9.92
CA TYR A 136 -12.28 -0.68 9.06
C TYR A 136 -11.89 -2.03 9.63
N ARG A 137 -12.82 -2.99 9.67
CA ARG A 137 -12.47 -4.39 9.89
C ARG A 137 -12.17 -5.07 8.55
N LEU A 138 -11.02 -5.71 8.45
CA LEU A 138 -10.62 -6.45 7.25
C LEU A 138 -11.09 -7.89 7.36
N VAL A 139 -12.09 -8.27 6.56
CA VAL A 139 -12.63 -9.63 6.52
C VAL A 139 -12.35 -10.28 5.17
N ASP A 140 -12.03 -11.58 5.20
CA ASP A 140 -12.08 -12.44 4.03
C ASP A 140 -13.55 -12.62 3.61
N LYS A 141 -13.83 -12.61 2.30
CA LYS A 141 -15.19 -12.68 1.76
C LYS A 141 -15.66 -14.10 1.53
#